data_AF-A0A7L0HQ84-F1
#
_entry.id   AF-A0A7L0HQ84-F1
#
_cell.length_a   1.000
_cell.length_b   1.000
_cell.length_c   1.000
_cell.angle_alpha   90.00
_cell.angle_beta   90.00
_cell.angle_gamma   90.00
#
_symmetry.space_group_name_H-M   'P 1'
#
loop_
_entity.id
_entity.type
_entity.pdbx_description
1 polymer ?
#
loop_
_entity_poly.entity_id
_entity_poly.type
_entity_poly.pdbx_seq_one_letter_code
_entity_poly.pdbx_strand_id
1 'polypeptide(L)'
;MPVQYVTYEGIKFPPAYNSEQSLSFAHNEFLVRDDDIFNVTYPKSGMRGTVWMTEILSLICSHGCPSWSRGVLNSDRMPWFSTRLGLESALSYPSPRLLTCHLPRHIFPKSFSHSSAKVIYTLRDPRDVVVSYYYFSKMCNSYEDPTSFEQFLGDFLSGELPHGSWFEHVQGWMEMKDMENFFFITYEELKQDLHGSVRRLCKFLGQDLDDEAISSVVQNASFTAMRENPMCSSILLPADIMDQTKGQFLRKGISGDWENHFTVAQSETFDRIYQERMQGLNMKFPWDR
;
A
#
# COMPACT_ATOMS: atom_id res chain seq x y z
N MET A 1 20.16 -16.88 -9.64
CA MET A 1 19.12 -17.91 -9.83
C MET A 1 17.79 -17.18 -9.99
N PRO A 2 16.87 -17.64 -10.87
CA PRO A 2 15.55 -17.03 -11.01
C PRO A 2 14.81 -17.06 -9.67
N VAL A 3 14.03 -16.01 -9.38
CA VAL A 3 13.29 -15.93 -8.13
C VAL A 3 12.06 -16.82 -8.25
N GLN A 4 11.94 -17.82 -7.39
CA GLN A 4 10.76 -18.68 -7.36
C GLN A 4 9.66 -18.02 -6.53
N TYR A 5 8.70 -17.39 -7.19
CA TYR A 5 7.54 -16.80 -6.52
C TYR A 5 6.64 -17.87 -5.88
N VAL A 6 6.04 -17.52 -4.74
CA VAL A 6 4.98 -18.30 -4.11
C VAL A 6 3.68 -18.02 -4.85
N THR A 7 2.94 -19.04 -5.24
CA THR A 7 1.63 -18.85 -5.90
C THR A 7 0.52 -19.25 -4.94
N TYR A 8 -0.51 -18.41 -4.80
CA TYR A 8 -1.70 -18.70 -3.99
C TYR A 8 -2.94 -18.16 -4.72
N GLU A 9 -3.95 -19.01 -4.92
CA GLU A 9 -5.17 -18.67 -5.68
C GLU A 9 -4.88 -18.01 -7.05
N GLY A 10 -3.83 -18.51 -7.74
CA GLY A 10 -3.39 -18.00 -9.05
C GLY A 10 -2.55 -16.72 -9.02
N ILE A 11 -2.26 -16.15 -7.85
CA ILE A 11 -1.50 -14.90 -7.71
C ILE A 11 -0.08 -15.18 -7.22
N LYS A 12 0.91 -14.53 -7.84
CA LYS A 12 2.33 -14.60 -7.46
C LYS A 12 2.63 -13.69 -6.27
N PHE A 13 3.42 -14.15 -5.31
CA PHE A 13 3.87 -13.41 -4.15
C PHE A 13 5.39 -13.54 -3.94
N PRO A 14 6.07 -12.49 -3.44
CA PRO A 14 7.50 -12.53 -3.18
C PRO A 14 7.86 -13.56 -2.10
N PRO A 15 8.87 -14.43 -2.32
CA PRO A 15 9.12 -15.59 -1.46
C PRO A 15 9.80 -15.27 -0.12
N ALA A 16 10.48 -14.12 0.02
CA ALA A 16 11.23 -13.84 1.25
C ALA A 16 10.34 -13.69 2.50
N TYR A 17 9.11 -13.23 2.32
CA TYR A 17 8.19 -12.94 3.42
C TYR A 17 6.81 -13.59 3.27
N ASN A 18 6.53 -14.28 2.17
CA ASN A 18 5.27 -15.02 1.99
C ASN A 18 5.54 -16.52 1.90
N SER A 19 4.60 -17.31 2.41
CA SER A 19 4.47 -18.73 2.12
C SER A 19 3.01 -19.04 1.80
N GLU A 20 2.76 -20.15 1.10
CA GLU A 20 1.40 -20.61 0.86
C GLU A 20 0.64 -20.80 2.19
N GLN A 21 1.32 -21.29 3.22
CA GLN A 21 0.77 -21.42 4.57
C GLN A 21 0.38 -20.07 5.18
N SER A 22 1.24 -19.04 5.11
CA SER A 22 0.91 -17.73 5.69
C SER A 22 -0.24 -17.04 4.94
N LEU A 23 -0.27 -17.18 3.61
CA LEU A 23 -1.35 -16.65 2.77
C LEU A 23 -2.67 -17.39 3.02
N SER A 24 -2.63 -18.72 3.10
CA SER A 24 -3.81 -19.53 3.43
C SER A 24 -4.34 -19.23 4.82
N PHE A 25 -3.47 -19.10 5.83
CA PHE A 25 -3.87 -18.71 7.17
C PHE A 25 -4.51 -17.32 7.16
N ALA A 26 -3.89 -16.34 6.51
CA ALA A 26 -4.45 -15.00 6.37
C ALA A 26 -5.84 -15.00 5.72
N HIS A 27 -6.04 -15.80 4.67
CA HIS A 27 -7.32 -15.88 3.96
C HIS A 27 -8.40 -16.64 4.76
N ASN A 28 -8.04 -17.78 5.37
CA ASN A 28 -9.02 -18.74 5.88
C ASN A 28 -9.18 -18.76 7.41
N GLU A 29 -8.13 -18.42 8.16
CA GLU A 29 -8.05 -18.67 9.61
C GLU A 29 -7.85 -17.39 10.43
N PHE A 30 -7.30 -16.32 9.83
CA PHE A 30 -7.07 -15.07 10.52
C PHE A 30 -8.39 -14.48 11.04
N LEU A 31 -8.48 -14.29 12.36
CA LEU A 31 -9.65 -13.72 13.02
C LEU A 31 -9.53 -12.20 13.03
N VAL A 32 -10.38 -11.55 12.25
CA VAL A 32 -10.58 -10.11 12.26
C VAL A 32 -11.38 -9.72 13.49
N ARG A 33 -10.91 -8.71 14.21
CA ARG A 33 -11.59 -8.11 15.37
C ARG A 33 -12.36 -6.88 14.92
N ASP A 34 -13.47 -6.58 15.58
CA ASP A 34 -14.36 -5.46 15.23
C ASP A 34 -13.69 -4.08 15.25
N ASP A 35 -12.61 -3.93 16.02
CA ASP A 35 -11.85 -2.70 16.16
C ASP A 35 -10.51 -2.68 15.41
N ASP A 36 -10.26 -3.69 14.57
CA ASP A 36 -9.11 -3.69 13.68
C ASP A 36 -9.23 -2.59 12.61
N ILE A 37 -8.09 -2.01 12.26
CA ILE A 37 -7.96 -1.03 11.17
C ILE A 37 -6.93 -1.56 10.17
N PHE A 38 -7.37 -1.79 8.94
CA PHE A 38 -6.53 -2.28 7.85
C PHE A 38 -6.14 -1.16 6.90
N ASN A 39 -4.83 -0.96 6.71
CA ASN A 39 -4.26 -0.20 5.62
C ASN A 39 -4.02 -1.13 4.42
N VAL A 40 -4.81 -0.95 3.37
CA VAL A 40 -4.79 -1.81 2.19
C VAL A 40 -4.37 -1.00 0.98
N THR A 41 -3.44 -1.54 0.18
CA THR A 41 -2.95 -0.89 -1.04
C THR A 41 -2.53 -1.95 -2.05
N TYR A 42 -2.63 -1.70 -3.35
CA TYR A 42 -1.82 -2.46 -4.30
C TYR A 42 -0.34 -2.05 -4.13
N PRO A 43 0.65 -2.95 -4.30
CA PRO A 43 2.05 -2.59 -4.14
C PRO A 43 2.39 -1.33 -4.91
N LYS A 44 3.12 -0.43 -4.27
CA LYS A 44 3.60 0.82 -4.88
C LYS A 44 2.50 1.83 -5.28
N SER A 45 1.21 1.51 -5.09
CA SER A 45 0.10 2.50 -5.02
C SER A 45 0.26 3.46 -3.85
N GLY A 46 1.18 3.13 -2.96
CA GLY A 46 2.19 4.12 -2.69
C GLY A 46 3.31 3.52 -1.87
N MET A 47 4.47 3.29 -2.47
CA MET A 47 5.68 3.05 -1.67
C MET A 47 5.88 4.18 -0.63
N ARG A 48 5.38 5.38 -0.99
CA ARG A 48 5.00 6.43 -0.04
C ARG A 48 3.61 6.23 0.54
N GLY A 49 2.52 6.13 -0.23
CA GLY A 49 1.15 5.86 0.27
C GLY A 49 0.97 4.84 1.41
N THR A 50 1.45 3.60 1.34
CA THR A 50 1.34 2.62 2.45
C THR A 50 2.12 3.08 3.67
N VAL A 51 3.39 3.50 3.52
CA VAL A 51 4.23 3.97 4.65
C VAL A 51 3.73 5.31 5.21
N TRP A 52 3.22 6.18 4.34
CA TRP A 52 2.68 7.49 4.63
C TRP A 52 1.34 7.37 5.31
N MET A 53 0.46 6.49 4.83
CA MET A 53 -0.78 6.13 5.51
C MET A 53 -0.48 5.46 6.84
N THR A 54 0.51 4.57 6.92
CA THR A 54 0.96 4.00 8.20
C THR A 54 1.42 5.08 9.18
N GLU A 55 2.19 6.07 8.71
CA GLU A 55 2.62 7.19 9.53
C GLU A 55 1.45 8.07 9.97
N ILE A 56 0.55 8.44 9.03
CA ILE A 56 -0.66 9.22 9.29
C ILE A 56 -1.51 8.51 10.34
N LEU A 57 -1.82 7.22 10.16
CA LEU A 57 -2.65 6.45 11.08
C LEU A 57 -2.00 6.32 12.45
N SER A 58 -0.69 6.06 12.51
CA SER A 58 0.03 6.00 13.79
C SER A 58 -0.02 7.33 14.54
N LEU A 59 0.14 8.45 13.83
CA LEU A 59 0.07 9.79 14.41
C LEU A 59 -1.36 10.13 14.82
N ILE A 60 -2.39 9.75 14.06
CA ILE A 60 -3.80 9.92 14.44
C ILE A 60 -4.10 9.14 15.73
N CYS A 61 -3.70 7.87 15.81
CA CYS A 61 -3.86 7.05 17.02
C CYS A 61 -3.09 7.58 18.22
N SER A 62 -2.04 8.37 17.99
CA SER A 62 -1.24 9.03 19.04
C SER A 62 -1.66 10.48 19.28
N HIS A 63 -2.82 10.92 18.77
CA HIS A 63 -3.32 12.30 18.87
C HIS A 63 -2.28 13.35 18.43
N GLY A 64 -1.55 13.07 17.36
CA GLY A 64 -0.48 13.92 16.82
C GLY A 64 0.86 13.82 17.54
N CYS A 65 1.01 12.99 18.57
CA CYS A 65 2.27 12.79 19.27
C CYS A 65 3.21 11.86 18.47
N PRO A 66 4.43 12.31 18.10
CA PRO A 66 5.33 11.51 17.26
C PRO A 66 6.22 10.53 18.06
N SER A 67 6.04 10.41 19.37
CA SER A 67 6.90 9.55 20.21
C SER A 67 6.89 8.10 19.75
N TRP A 68 5.70 7.57 19.45
CA TRP A 68 5.55 6.21 18.95
C TRP A 68 6.15 6.06 17.55
N SER A 69 5.87 7.00 16.66
CA SER A 69 6.33 6.93 15.27
C SER A 69 7.83 7.15 15.08
N ARG A 70 8.49 7.83 16.02
CA ARG A 70 9.95 8.02 16.07
C ARG A 70 10.67 6.95 16.89
N GLY A 71 9.96 6.23 17.76
CA GLY A 71 10.54 5.20 18.63
C GLY A 71 10.38 3.78 18.11
N VAL A 72 9.39 3.52 17.25
CA VAL A 72 9.03 2.16 16.80
C VAL A 72 8.96 2.10 15.28
N LEU A 73 9.54 1.04 14.71
CA LEU A 73 9.53 0.74 13.29
C LEU A 73 8.11 0.72 12.71
N ASN A 74 7.96 1.22 11.48
CA ASN A 74 6.68 1.16 10.76
C ASN A 74 6.09 -0.26 10.65
N SER A 75 6.94 -1.28 10.43
CA SER A 75 6.56 -2.69 10.35
C SER A 75 6.06 -3.25 11.66
N ASP A 76 6.50 -2.69 12.78
CA ASP A 76 6.08 -3.12 14.11
C ASP A 76 4.82 -2.35 14.54
N ARG A 77 4.70 -1.08 14.14
CA ARG A 77 3.48 -0.29 14.37
C ARG A 77 2.28 -0.81 13.59
N MET A 78 2.49 -1.24 12.35
CA MET A 78 1.43 -1.74 11.46
C MET A 78 1.86 -3.02 10.73
N PRO A 79 1.91 -4.17 11.43
CA PRO A 79 2.44 -5.40 10.89
C PRO A 79 1.69 -5.90 9.66
N TRP A 80 2.47 -6.54 8.78
CA TRP A 80 1.97 -7.21 7.59
C TRP A 80 1.44 -8.59 7.95
N PHE A 81 0.17 -8.66 8.37
CA PHE A 81 -0.42 -9.87 8.94
C PHE A 81 -0.42 -11.07 7.99
N SER A 82 -0.38 -10.84 6.67
CA SER A 82 -0.35 -11.90 5.65
C SER A 82 1.04 -12.53 5.44
N THR A 83 2.08 -11.91 6.01
CA THR A 83 3.48 -12.32 5.84
C THR A 83 3.96 -13.13 7.02
N ARG A 84 4.93 -14.02 6.80
CA ARG A 84 5.56 -14.82 7.86
C ARG A 84 6.17 -13.94 8.95
N LEU A 85 6.75 -12.79 8.57
CA LEU A 85 7.43 -11.89 9.49
C LEU A 85 6.45 -11.05 10.32
N GLY A 86 5.31 -10.65 9.75
CA GLY A 86 4.35 -9.77 10.42
C GLY A 86 3.24 -10.50 11.17
N LEU A 87 2.98 -11.78 10.87
CA LEU A 87 1.85 -12.52 11.44
C LEU A 87 1.94 -12.64 12.97
N GLU A 88 3.10 -13.00 13.50
CA GLU A 88 3.29 -13.14 14.96
C GLU A 88 3.05 -11.81 15.70
N SER A 89 3.58 -10.70 15.16
CA SER A 89 3.33 -9.36 15.69
C SER A 89 1.84 -9.00 15.62
N ALA A 90 1.17 -9.27 14.49
CA ALA A 90 -0.26 -9.01 14.31
C ALA A 90 -1.15 -9.80 15.29
N LEU A 91 -0.74 -11.00 15.70
CA LEU A 91 -1.47 -11.82 16.67
C LEU A 91 -1.19 -11.41 18.12
N SER A 92 0.02 -10.92 18.42
CA SER A 92 0.42 -10.55 19.78
C SER A 92 -0.06 -9.17 20.23
N TYR A 93 -0.34 -8.25 19.30
CA TYR A 93 -0.79 -6.90 19.68
C TYR A 93 -2.22 -6.87 20.27
N PRO A 94 -2.42 -6.05 21.32
CA PRO A 94 -3.76 -5.77 21.84
C PRO A 94 -4.57 -4.95 20.83
N SER A 95 -5.87 -4.97 21.02
CA SER A 95 -6.84 -4.16 20.30
C SER A 95 -6.76 -2.68 20.75
N PRO A 96 -6.95 -1.68 19.85
CA PRO A 96 -7.19 -1.83 18.41
C PRO A 96 -5.89 -2.11 17.66
N ARG A 97 -5.92 -3.07 16.72
CA ARG A 97 -4.75 -3.39 15.88
C ARG A 97 -4.75 -2.55 14.62
N LEU A 98 -3.60 -1.96 14.33
CA LEU A 98 -3.32 -1.37 13.02
C LEU A 98 -2.59 -2.42 12.17
N LEU A 99 -3.15 -2.80 11.03
CA LEU A 99 -2.65 -3.89 10.19
C LEU A 99 -2.45 -3.42 8.75
N THR A 100 -1.48 -3.99 8.03
CA THR A 100 -1.19 -3.64 6.63
C THR A 100 -1.24 -4.87 5.72
N CYS A 101 -1.75 -4.74 4.50
CA CYS A 101 -1.57 -5.77 3.48
C CYS A 101 -1.66 -5.28 2.04
N HIS A 102 -1.23 -6.15 1.12
CA HIS A 102 -1.38 -6.03 -0.33
C HIS A 102 -2.27 -7.14 -0.92
N LEU A 103 -3.18 -7.69 -0.11
CA LEU A 103 -4.07 -8.76 -0.58
C LEU A 103 -5.23 -8.16 -1.39
N PRO A 104 -5.53 -8.68 -2.59
CA PRO A 104 -6.76 -8.35 -3.29
C PRO A 104 -7.97 -8.88 -2.51
N ARG A 105 -9.12 -8.24 -2.74
CA ARG A 105 -10.35 -8.47 -1.96
C ARG A 105 -10.78 -9.94 -1.87
N HIS A 106 -10.60 -10.72 -2.93
CA HIS A 106 -11.06 -12.12 -3.00
C HIS A 106 -10.21 -13.10 -2.18
N ILE A 107 -9.00 -12.72 -1.74
CA ILE A 107 -8.18 -13.50 -0.79
C ILE A 107 -7.95 -12.78 0.54
N PHE A 108 -8.68 -11.70 0.81
CA PHE A 108 -8.68 -11.03 2.10
C PHE A 108 -9.36 -11.93 3.17
N PRO A 109 -9.06 -11.81 4.48
CA PRO A 109 -9.60 -12.70 5.51
C PRO A 109 -11.12 -12.88 5.41
N LYS A 110 -11.59 -14.13 5.32
CA LYS A 110 -13.03 -14.45 5.23
C LYS A 110 -13.83 -13.96 6.44
N SER A 111 -13.19 -13.92 7.61
CA SER A 111 -13.79 -13.44 8.86
C SER A 111 -14.16 -11.95 8.81
N PHE A 112 -13.54 -11.15 7.93
CA PHE A 112 -13.84 -9.73 7.75
C PHE A 112 -15.32 -9.47 7.44
N SER A 113 -15.96 -10.32 6.63
CA SER A 113 -17.37 -10.18 6.24
C SER A 113 -18.35 -10.22 7.41
N HIS A 114 -17.91 -10.66 8.59
CA HIS A 114 -18.72 -10.74 9.82
C HIS A 114 -18.24 -9.77 10.90
N SER A 115 -17.38 -8.82 10.57
CA SER A 115 -16.79 -7.86 11.51
C SER A 115 -17.16 -6.42 11.18
N SER A 116 -17.06 -5.53 12.17
CA SER A 116 -17.13 -4.07 11.94
C SER A 116 -15.76 -3.42 11.70
N ALA A 117 -14.72 -4.21 11.46
CA ALA A 117 -13.37 -3.71 11.24
C ALA A 117 -13.34 -2.71 10.10
N LYS A 118 -12.44 -1.73 10.20
CA LYS A 118 -12.33 -0.65 9.21
C LYS A 118 -11.24 -0.97 8.19
N VAL A 119 -11.52 -0.72 6.91
CA VAL A 119 -10.53 -0.80 5.83
C VAL A 119 -10.30 0.58 5.25
N ILE A 120 -9.03 0.94 5.10
CA ILE A 120 -8.56 2.15 4.44
C ILE A 120 -7.78 1.73 3.20
N TYR A 121 -8.37 1.96 2.03
CA TYR A 121 -7.80 1.62 0.74
C TYR A 121 -7.14 2.83 0.08
N THR A 122 -5.82 2.79 -0.11
CA THR A 122 -5.10 3.87 -0.82
C THR A 122 -4.83 3.49 -2.27
N LEU A 123 -5.35 4.30 -3.20
CA LEU A 123 -5.11 4.18 -4.64
C LEU A 123 -4.07 5.20 -5.11
N ARG A 124 -3.56 4.99 -6.31
CA ARG A 124 -2.67 5.93 -7.01
C ARG A 124 -2.75 5.67 -8.50
N ASP A 125 -2.40 6.69 -9.27
CA ASP A 125 -2.27 6.58 -10.72
C ASP A 125 -1.43 5.34 -11.09
N PRO A 126 -2.01 4.35 -11.80
CA PRO A 126 -1.32 3.12 -12.13
C PRO A 126 -0.07 3.33 -13.00
N ARG A 127 0.03 4.45 -13.74
CA ARG A 127 1.21 4.83 -14.52
C ARG A 127 2.39 5.15 -13.59
N ASP A 128 2.13 5.86 -12.48
CA ASP A 128 3.13 6.11 -11.45
C ASP A 128 3.44 4.86 -10.62
N VAL A 129 2.46 3.96 -10.45
CA VAL A 129 2.64 2.67 -9.77
C VAL A 129 3.66 1.83 -10.52
N VAL A 130 3.48 1.60 -11.82
CA VAL A 130 4.38 0.74 -12.60
C VAL A 130 5.81 1.27 -12.63
N VAL A 131 6.00 2.60 -12.72
CA VAL A 131 7.32 3.23 -12.63
C VAL A 131 7.95 2.99 -11.25
N SER A 132 7.18 3.21 -10.18
CA SER A 132 7.66 2.95 -8.83
C SER A 132 7.95 1.48 -8.57
N TYR A 133 7.23 0.57 -9.23
CA TYR A 133 7.41 -0.87 -9.11
C TYR A 133 8.67 -1.31 -9.85
N TYR A 134 8.88 -0.83 -11.06
CA TYR A 134 10.07 -1.12 -11.85
C TYR A 134 11.37 -0.86 -11.06
N TYR A 135 11.52 0.33 -10.48
CA TYR A 135 12.72 0.67 -9.68
C TYR A 135 12.80 -0.11 -8.37
N PHE A 136 11.66 -0.43 -7.77
CA PHE A 136 11.64 -1.22 -6.54
C PHE A 136 12.08 -2.66 -6.78
N SER A 137 11.64 -3.29 -7.86
CA SER A 137 12.03 -4.66 -8.22
C SER A 137 13.53 -4.78 -8.48
N LYS A 138 14.19 -3.74 -8.99
CA LYS A 138 15.66 -3.71 -9.13
C LYS A 138 16.42 -3.72 -7.80
N MET A 139 15.80 -3.18 -6.75
CA MET A 139 16.41 -3.05 -5.42
C MET A 139 16.08 -4.23 -4.50
N CYS A 140 14.89 -4.81 -4.63
CA CYS A 140 14.42 -5.85 -3.73
C CYS A 140 14.79 -7.24 -4.27
N ASN A 141 15.69 -7.95 -3.59
CA ASN A 141 16.20 -9.25 -4.05
C ASN A 141 15.13 -10.37 -4.06
N SER A 142 13.95 -10.10 -3.51
CA SER A 142 12.77 -10.98 -3.58
C SER A 142 11.98 -10.84 -4.87
N TYR A 143 12.43 -9.98 -5.78
CA TYR A 143 11.85 -9.75 -7.09
C TYR A 143 12.87 -10.07 -8.16
N GLU A 144 12.39 -10.53 -9.30
CA GLU A 144 13.22 -10.65 -10.49
C GLU A 144 13.64 -9.27 -10.97
N ASP A 145 14.92 -9.15 -11.35
CA ASP A 145 15.46 -7.89 -11.88
C ASP A 145 14.84 -7.64 -13.26
N PRO A 146 14.06 -6.56 -13.44
CA PRO A 146 13.37 -6.33 -14.69
C PRO A 146 14.34 -6.02 -15.83
N THR A 147 14.26 -6.79 -16.92
CA THR A 147 15.19 -6.69 -18.06
C THR A 147 15.05 -5.35 -18.80
N SER A 148 13.83 -4.90 -19.04
CA SER A 148 13.53 -3.59 -19.64
C SER A 148 12.24 -3.00 -19.05
N PHE A 149 12.08 -1.69 -19.15
CA PHE A 149 10.83 -1.05 -18.73
C PHE A 149 9.64 -1.47 -19.61
N GLU A 150 9.87 -1.68 -20.91
CA GLU A 150 8.84 -2.12 -21.86
C GLU A 150 8.27 -3.49 -21.50
N GLN A 151 9.14 -4.47 -21.23
CA GLN A 151 8.69 -5.81 -20.79
C GLN A 151 7.94 -5.71 -19.46
N PHE A 152 8.49 -4.97 -18.50
CA PHE A 152 7.87 -4.80 -17.19
C PHE A 152 6.48 -4.12 -17.26
N LEU A 153 6.31 -3.16 -18.17
CA LEU A 153 5.02 -2.54 -18.45
C LEU A 153 4.03 -3.55 -19.04
N GLY A 154 4.48 -4.40 -19.96
CA GLY A 154 3.68 -5.51 -20.49
C GLY A 154 3.22 -6.46 -19.39
N ASP A 155 4.12 -6.89 -18.52
CA ASP A 155 3.83 -7.77 -17.38
C ASP A 155 2.87 -7.11 -16.37
N PHE A 156 3.00 -5.79 -16.14
CA PHE A 156 2.07 -5.03 -15.30
C PHE A 156 0.65 -5.02 -15.89
N LEU A 157 0.53 -4.78 -17.20
CA LEU A 157 -0.76 -4.69 -17.89
C LEU A 157 -1.47 -6.04 -18.01
N SER A 158 -0.72 -7.13 -18.12
CA SER A 158 -1.24 -8.50 -18.13
C SER A 158 -1.56 -9.03 -16.73
N GLY A 159 -1.04 -8.40 -15.66
CA GLY A 159 -1.23 -8.85 -14.28
C GLY A 159 -0.26 -9.95 -13.85
N GLU A 160 0.85 -10.13 -14.58
CA GLU A 160 1.85 -11.19 -14.33
C GLU A 160 2.87 -10.83 -13.25
N LEU A 161 2.86 -9.59 -12.77
CA LEU A 161 3.70 -9.15 -11.66
C LEU A 161 3.23 -9.74 -10.33
N PRO A 162 4.11 -9.79 -9.31
CA PRO A 162 3.69 -10.19 -7.97
C PRO A 162 2.55 -9.29 -7.45
N HIS A 163 1.66 -9.87 -6.67
CA HIS A 163 0.37 -9.32 -6.23
C HIS A 163 -0.68 -9.16 -7.34
N GLY A 164 -0.40 -9.63 -8.56
CA GLY A 164 -1.37 -9.76 -9.64
C GLY A 164 -1.71 -8.44 -10.34
N SER A 165 -2.88 -8.41 -10.97
CA SER A 165 -3.39 -7.27 -11.73
C SER A 165 -3.78 -6.10 -10.83
N TRP A 166 -3.22 -4.92 -11.10
CA TRP A 166 -3.66 -3.67 -10.47
C TRP A 166 -5.15 -3.40 -10.73
N PHE A 167 -5.62 -3.67 -11.95
CA PHE A 167 -7.01 -3.43 -12.35
C PHE A 167 -7.97 -4.27 -11.51
N GLU A 168 -7.72 -5.58 -11.40
CA GLU A 168 -8.57 -6.48 -10.63
C GLU A 168 -8.49 -6.18 -9.13
N HIS A 169 -7.30 -5.81 -8.64
CA HIS A 169 -7.11 -5.40 -7.25
C HIS A 169 -7.97 -4.17 -6.91
N VAL A 170 -7.93 -3.14 -7.76
CA VAL A 170 -8.75 -1.93 -7.57
C VAL A 170 -10.23 -2.25 -7.73
N GLN A 171 -10.62 -2.97 -8.77
CA GLN A 171 -12.02 -3.32 -9.01
C GLN A 171 -12.63 -4.06 -7.81
N GLY A 172 -11.97 -5.12 -7.33
CA GLY A 172 -12.49 -5.90 -6.20
C GLY A 172 -12.58 -5.12 -4.90
N TRP A 173 -11.64 -4.23 -4.60
CA TRP A 173 -11.74 -3.39 -3.40
C TRP A 173 -12.79 -2.27 -3.54
N MET A 174 -12.95 -1.70 -4.73
CA MET A 174 -13.91 -0.63 -4.98
C MET A 174 -15.37 -1.12 -5.01
N GLU A 175 -15.63 -2.44 -5.06
CA GLU A 175 -16.97 -3.00 -4.79
C GLU A 175 -17.49 -2.63 -3.39
N MET A 176 -16.59 -2.32 -2.46
CA MET A 176 -16.92 -1.93 -1.09
C MET A 176 -17.11 -0.42 -0.88
N LYS A 177 -17.02 0.39 -1.94
CA LYS A 177 -16.97 1.86 -1.84
C LYS A 177 -18.13 2.52 -1.07
N ASP A 178 -19.28 1.85 -1.05
CA ASP A 178 -20.52 2.35 -0.42
C ASP A 178 -20.73 1.77 1.01
N MET A 179 -19.79 0.97 1.52
CA MET A 179 -19.86 0.37 2.87
C MET A 179 -19.33 1.34 3.93
N GLU A 180 -20.00 1.44 5.09
CA GLU A 180 -19.66 2.38 6.16
C GLU A 180 -18.28 2.14 6.79
N ASN A 181 -17.80 0.89 6.79
CA ASN A 181 -16.51 0.49 7.34
C ASN A 181 -15.40 0.42 6.27
N PHE A 182 -15.63 0.99 5.09
CA PHE A 182 -14.64 1.11 4.02
C PHE A 182 -14.41 2.58 3.67
N PHE A 183 -13.15 2.98 3.64
CA PHE A 183 -12.72 4.30 3.21
C PHE A 183 -11.69 4.14 2.11
N PHE A 184 -11.85 4.88 1.02
CA PHE A 184 -10.81 4.96 0.00
C PHE A 184 -10.32 6.40 -0.15
N ILE A 185 -9.04 6.51 -0.50
CA ILE A 185 -8.40 7.79 -0.80
C ILE A 185 -7.30 7.58 -1.83
N THR A 186 -7.03 8.61 -2.61
CA THR A 186 -5.94 8.58 -3.58
C THR A 186 -4.68 9.23 -3.02
N TYR A 187 -3.53 8.77 -3.49
CA TYR A 187 -2.24 9.41 -3.22
C TYR A 187 -2.24 10.87 -3.69
N GLU A 188 -2.91 11.15 -4.80
CA GLU A 188 -3.10 12.47 -5.39
C GLU A 188 -3.87 13.40 -4.45
N GLU A 189 -4.98 12.94 -3.84
CA GLU A 189 -5.72 13.70 -2.82
C GLU A 189 -4.86 14.00 -1.58
N LEU A 190 -4.12 13.00 -1.08
CA LEU A 190 -3.20 13.18 0.05
C LEU A 190 -2.13 14.23 -0.25
N LYS A 191 -1.65 14.28 -1.49
CA LYS A 191 -0.66 15.28 -1.94
C LYS A 191 -1.26 16.66 -2.15
N GLN A 192 -2.49 16.72 -2.64
CA GLN A 192 -3.19 17.97 -2.92
C GLN A 192 -3.60 18.69 -1.65
N ASP A 193 -4.19 17.97 -0.68
CA ASP A 193 -4.60 18.52 0.61
C ASP A 193 -4.48 17.45 1.70
N LEU A 194 -3.30 17.38 2.32
CA LEU A 194 -3.04 16.45 3.42
C LEU A 194 -3.90 16.78 4.64
N HIS A 195 -4.12 18.06 4.94
CA HIS A 195 -4.85 18.47 6.14
C HIS A 195 -6.34 18.07 6.05
N GLY A 196 -7.00 18.37 4.94
CA GLY A 196 -8.38 17.94 4.68
C GLY A 196 -8.51 16.41 4.62
N SER A 197 -7.51 15.73 4.05
CA SER A 197 -7.46 14.26 4.02
C SER A 197 -7.36 13.64 5.40
N VAL A 198 -6.50 14.18 6.28
CA VAL A 198 -6.37 13.74 7.68
C VAL A 198 -7.70 13.97 8.42
N ARG A 199 -8.35 15.12 8.24
CA ARG A 199 -9.65 15.38 8.85
C ARG A 199 -10.73 14.37 8.41
N ARG A 200 -10.76 14.00 7.12
CA ARG A 200 -11.66 12.95 6.61
C ARG A 200 -11.35 11.58 7.22
N LEU A 201 -10.08 11.22 7.36
CA LEU A 201 -9.63 9.98 8.00
C LEU A 201 -10.03 9.93 9.48
N CYS A 202 -9.80 11.01 10.25
CA CYS A 202 -10.22 11.10 11.65
C CYS A 202 -11.74 10.87 11.79
N LYS A 203 -12.54 11.52 10.93
CA LYS A 203 -14.01 11.34 10.91
C LYS A 203 -14.40 9.88 10.63
N PHE A 204 -13.77 9.23 9.65
CA PHE A 204 -14.03 7.82 9.34
C PHE A 204 -13.62 6.88 10.48
N LEU A 205 -12.49 7.16 11.12
CA LEU A 205 -12.01 6.40 12.27
C LEU A 205 -12.85 6.63 13.53
N GLY A 206 -13.65 7.70 13.59
CA GLY A 206 -14.39 8.11 14.78
C GLY A 206 -13.48 8.73 15.84
N GLN A 207 -12.37 9.35 15.42
CA GLN A 207 -11.40 10.00 16.28
C GLN A 207 -11.63 11.52 16.24
N ASP A 208 -11.82 12.13 17.40
CA ASP A 208 -12.00 13.57 17.54
C ASP A 208 -10.65 14.21 17.90
N LEU A 209 -9.99 14.78 16.88
CA LEU A 209 -8.71 15.48 17.03
C LEU A 209 -8.98 16.97 16.82
N ASP A 210 -8.42 17.80 17.70
CA ASP A 210 -8.42 19.25 17.51
C ASP A 210 -7.49 19.67 16.37
N ASP A 211 -7.59 20.93 15.96
CA ASP A 211 -6.82 21.46 14.85
C ASP A 211 -5.30 21.50 15.14
N GLU A 212 -4.90 21.56 16.40
CA GLU A 212 -3.48 21.50 16.81
C GLU A 212 -2.91 20.09 16.60
N ALA A 213 -3.63 19.06 17.04
CA ALA A 213 -3.28 17.66 16.84
C ALA A 213 -3.26 17.31 15.35
N ILE A 214 -4.26 17.76 14.57
CA ILE A 214 -4.28 17.56 13.11
C ILE A 214 -3.06 18.25 12.47
N SER A 215 -2.75 19.48 12.87
CA SER A 215 -1.57 20.20 12.37
C SER A 215 -0.27 19.45 12.70
N SER A 216 -0.18 18.87 13.90
CA SER A 216 0.96 18.02 14.29
C SER A 216 1.06 16.75 13.44
N VAL A 217 -0.08 16.07 13.16
CA VAL A 217 -0.11 14.91 12.25
C VAL A 217 0.43 15.32 10.88
N VAL A 218 -0.07 16.42 10.31
CA VAL A 218 0.32 16.93 8.99
C VAL A 218 1.83 17.27 8.94
N GLN A 219 2.35 17.91 9.97
CA GLN A 219 3.76 18.27 10.06
C GLN A 219 4.67 17.02 10.10
N ASN A 220 4.34 16.06 10.97
CA ASN A 220 5.15 14.85 11.16
C ASN A 220 4.99 13.83 10.02
N ALA A 221 3.83 13.82 9.36
CA ALA A 221 3.59 13.02 8.15
C ALA A 221 4.08 13.70 6.87
N SER A 222 4.71 14.88 6.93
CA SER A 222 5.27 15.53 5.75
C SER A 222 6.39 14.68 5.13
N PHE A 223 6.59 14.79 3.82
CA PHE A 223 7.62 14.01 3.15
C PHE A 223 9.02 14.25 3.72
N THR A 224 9.35 15.49 4.06
CA THR A 224 10.64 15.86 4.67
C THR A 224 10.79 15.19 6.04
N ALA A 225 9.80 15.31 6.93
CA ALA A 225 9.86 14.73 8.26
C ALA A 225 9.97 13.20 8.22
N MET A 226 9.19 12.54 7.36
CA MET A 226 9.27 11.09 7.19
C MET A 226 10.62 10.63 6.64
N ARG A 227 11.24 11.42 5.74
CA ARG A 227 12.56 11.10 5.19
C ARG A 227 13.66 11.18 6.25
N GLU A 228 13.52 12.08 7.21
CA GLU A 228 14.44 12.27 8.33
C GLU A 228 14.18 11.28 9.48
N ASN A 229 12.98 10.69 9.56
CA ASN A 229 12.65 9.70 10.57
C ASN A 229 13.18 8.30 10.19
N PRO A 230 14.21 7.75 10.89
CA PRO A 230 14.76 6.44 10.57
C PRO A 230 13.72 5.32 10.71
N MET A 231 12.73 5.48 11.61
CA MET A 231 11.68 4.48 11.86
C MET A 231 10.59 4.43 10.78
N CYS A 232 10.53 5.43 9.90
CA CYS A 232 9.68 5.41 8.70
C CYS A 232 10.36 4.71 7.52
N SER A 233 11.68 4.57 7.58
CA SER A 233 12.49 4.13 6.45
C SER A 233 12.70 2.62 6.48
N SER A 234 12.77 2.00 5.30
CA SER A 234 13.21 0.62 5.14
C SER A 234 14.73 0.46 5.38
N ILE A 235 15.42 1.46 5.95
CA ILE A 235 16.88 1.44 6.18
C ILE A 235 17.27 0.26 7.09
N LEU A 236 16.30 -0.30 7.81
CA LEU A 236 16.49 -1.43 8.72
C LEU A 236 16.19 -2.81 8.10
N LEU A 237 15.81 -2.89 6.82
CA LEU A 237 15.78 -4.19 6.12
C LEU A 237 17.23 -4.59 5.78
N PRO A 238 17.65 -5.83 6.09
CA PRO A 238 19.00 -6.28 5.80
C PRO A 238 19.28 -6.31 4.29
N ALA A 239 20.56 -6.15 3.92
CA ALA A 239 21.00 -5.92 2.54
C ALA A 239 20.71 -7.12 1.61
N ASP A 240 20.53 -8.30 2.18
CA ASP A 240 20.08 -9.51 1.48
C ASP A 240 18.62 -9.42 1.02
N ILE A 241 17.80 -8.56 1.64
CA ILE A 241 16.41 -8.31 1.24
C ILE A 241 16.30 -7.06 0.35
N MET A 242 17.04 -5.99 0.68
CA MET A 242 16.98 -4.70 -0.01
C MET A 242 18.38 -4.14 -0.31
N ASP A 243 18.76 -4.10 -1.58
CA ASP A 243 20.01 -3.49 -2.02
C ASP A 243 19.85 -1.98 -2.17
N GLN A 244 20.28 -1.25 -1.13
CA GLN A 244 20.21 0.21 -1.09
C GLN A 244 21.32 0.90 -1.92
N THR A 245 22.29 0.14 -2.46
CA THR A 245 23.29 0.70 -3.36
C THR A 245 22.73 0.97 -4.76
N LYS A 246 21.65 0.25 -5.13
CA LYS A 246 20.97 0.39 -6.43
C LYS A 246 19.94 1.51 -6.49
N GLY A 247 19.61 2.14 -5.36
CA GLY A 247 18.63 3.21 -5.31
C GLY A 247 18.15 3.53 -3.90
N GLN A 248 17.30 4.56 -3.79
CA GLN A 248 16.66 4.93 -2.53
C GLN A 248 15.22 4.43 -2.47
N PHE A 249 14.84 3.86 -1.32
CA PHE A 249 13.46 3.42 -1.06
C PHE A 249 12.47 4.60 -1.20
N LEU A 250 12.80 5.77 -0.67
CA LEU A 250 12.01 7.00 -0.85
C LEU A 250 12.43 7.80 -2.10
N ARG A 251 12.29 7.25 -3.31
CA ARG A 251 12.81 7.81 -4.58
C ARG A 251 12.48 9.28 -4.90
N LYS A 252 11.24 9.61 -5.31
CA LYS A 252 10.82 10.99 -5.70
C LYS A 252 9.53 11.48 -5.03
N GLY A 253 8.50 10.62 -5.02
CA GLY A 253 7.16 10.85 -4.44
C GLY A 253 6.56 12.20 -4.77
N ILE A 254 6.51 12.36 -6.07
CA ILE A 254 5.66 13.25 -6.82
C ILE A 254 4.61 12.38 -7.52
N SER A 255 3.50 12.98 -7.93
CA SER A 255 2.61 12.40 -8.93
C SER A 255 3.05 12.90 -10.32
N GLY A 256 2.84 12.09 -11.35
CA GLY A 256 3.21 12.42 -12.74
C GLY A 256 4.65 12.10 -13.12
N ASP A 257 5.40 11.31 -12.33
CA ASP A 257 6.77 10.94 -12.74
C ASP A 257 6.76 9.96 -13.93
N TRP A 258 5.63 9.30 -14.18
CA TRP A 258 5.44 8.44 -15.34
C TRP A 258 5.67 9.12 -16.68
N GLU A 259 5.38 10.43 -16.80
CA GLU A 259 5.64 11.20 -18.03
C GLU A 259 7.13 11.20 -18.42
N ASN A 260 8.03 11.04 -17.45
CA ASN A 260 9.48 10.99 -17.69
C ASN A 260 9.98 9.60 -18.14
N HIS A 261 9.12 8.58 -18.12
CA HIS A 261 9.51 7.18 -18.34
C HIS A 261 8.75 6.53 -19.49
N PHE A 262 7.50 6.91 -19.69
CA PHE A 262 6.67 6.39 -20.77
C PHE A 262 7.06 7.05 -22.09
N THR A 263 7.16 6.24 -23.15
CA THR A 263 7.08 6.77 -24.51
C THR A 263 5.63 7.12 -24.85
N VAL A 264 5.41 7.97 -25.85
CA VAL A 264 4.06 8.31 -26.32
C VAL A 264 3.27 7.04 -26.69
N ALA A 265 3.88 6.12 -27.43
CA ALA A 265 3.24 4.86 -27.83
C ALA A 265 2.88 3.98 -26.62
N GLN A 266 3.72 3.96 -25.58
CA GLN A 266 3.43 3.23 -24.33
C GLN A 266 2.27 3.88 -23.58
N SER A 267 2.21 5.22 -23.51
CA SER A 267 1.11 5.95 -22.89
C SER A 267 -0.21 5.68 -23.61
N GLU A 268 -0.25 5.78 -24.94
CA GLU A 268 -1.46 5.53 -25.72
C GLU A 268 -1.96 4.08 -25.56
N THR A 269 -1.03 3.11 -25.56
CA THR A 269 -1.37 1.70 -25.31
C THR A 269 -1.91 1.49 -23.90
N PHE A 270 -1.28 2.13 -22.91
CA PHE A 270 -1.70 2.09 -21.52
C PHE A 270 -3.11 2.67 -21.35
N ASP A 271 -3.36 3.86 -21.89
CA ASP A 271 -4.63 4.57 -21.75
C ASP A 271 -5.78 3.77 -22.37
N ARG A 272 -5.56 3.14 -23.53
CA ARG A 272 -6.55 2.25 -24.17
C ARG A 272 -6.90 1.08 -23.25
N ILE A 273 -5.90 0.37 -22.73
CA ILE A 273 -6.13 -0.78 -21.84
C ILE A 273 -6.78 -0.32 -20.52
N TYR A 274 -6.34 0.80 -19.98
CA TYR A 274 -6.90 1.37 -18.75
C TYR A 274 -8.39 1.68 -18.92
N GLN A 275 -8.78 2.35 -20.01
CA GLN A 275 -10.18 2.62 -20.32
C GLN A 275 -10.99 1.33 -20.48
N GLU A 276 -10.48 0.35 -21.25
CA GLU A 276 -11.13 -0.95 -21.46
C GLU A 276 -11.35 -1.72 -20.14
N ARG A 277 -10.36 -1.72 -19.24
CA ARG A 277 -10.42 -2.45 -17.97
C ARG A 277 -11.24 -1.72 -16.91
N MET A 278 -11.17 -0.39 -16.85
CA MET A 278 -11.75 0.41 -15.76
C MET A 278 -13.16 0.93 -16.06
N GLN A 279 -13.66 0.80 -17.30
CA GLN A 279 -15.01 1.25 -17.69
C GLN A 279 -16.13 0.78 -16.75
N GLY A 280 -16.02 -0.42 -16.16
CA GLY A 280 -17.05 -0.99 -15.29
C GLY A 280 -17.21 -0.28 -13.94
N LEU A 281 -16.21 0.48 -13.48
CA LEU A 281 -16.24 1.14 -12.17
C LEU A 281 -17.08 2.42 -12.15
N ASN A 282 -17.41 2.98 -13.31
CA ASN A 282 -18.20 4.21 -13.47
C ASN A 282 -17.76 5.34 -12.50
N MET A 283 -16.45 5.48 -12.31
CA MET A 283 -15.86 6.45 -11.40
C MET A 283 -14.72 7.17 -12.11
N LYS A 284 -14.57 8.46 -11.83
CA LYS A 284 -13.43 9.26 -12.28
C LYS A 284 -12.46 9.44 -11.14
N PHE A 285 -11.22 9.05 -11.36
CA PHE A 285 -10.12 9.27 -10.43
C PHE A 285 -9.45 10.62 -10.70
N PRO A 286 -8.72 11.18 -9.71
CA PRO A 286 -8.00 12.44 -9.87
C PRO A 286 -6.98 12.46 -11.01
N TRP A 287 -6.50 11.28 -11.45
CA TRP A 287 -5.54 11.12 -12.55
C TRP A 287 -6.19 10.89 -13.93
N ASP A 288 -7.52 10.78 -14.01
CA ASP A 288 -8.26 10.66 -15.28
C ASP A 288 -8.49 12.02 -15.96
N ARG A 289 -7.63 13.01 -15.68
CA ARG A 289 -7.76 14.39 -16.16
C ARG A 289 -7.18 14.56 -17.56
#